data_AF-Q6Q430-F1
#
_entry.id   AF-Q6Q430-F1
#
_cell.length_a   1.000
_cell.length_b   1.000
_cell.length_c   1.000
_cell.angle_alpha   90.00
_cell.angle_beta   90.00
_cell.angle_gamma   90.00
#
_symmetry.space_group_name_H-M   'P 1'
#
loop_
_entity.id
_entity.type
_entity.pdbx_description
1 polymer ?
#
loop_
_entity_poly.entity_id
_entity_poly.type
_entity_poly.pdbx_seq_one_letter_code
_entity_poly.pdbx_strand_id
1 'polypeptide(L)'
;KLIDAINAGRPQCPVGLNTLVIPRKVNISDQVNQPYVYLNCGHVQGHHDWGQDENTGARRCPMCLELGPVVTLCMGLEPAFYVDVGAPTFAFNPCGHMATEKTVKYWANVEIPHGTNGFQAVCPFCATPLDGATGYIKLIFQDNLD
;
A
#
# COMPACT_ATOMS: atom_id res chain seq x y z
N LYS A 1 13.61 -8.87 8.14
CA LYS A 1 14.71 -8.10 7.54
C LYS A 1 14.21 -6.93 6.71
N LEU A 2 13.30 -7.15 5.75
CA LEU A 2 12.84 -6.10 4.83
C LEU A 2 12.02 -4.98 5.51
N ILE A 3 11.00 -5.37 6.29
CA ILE A 3 10.21 -4.46 7.12
C ILE A 3 11.07 -3.73 8.14
N ASP A 4 12.06 -4.43 8.70
CA ASP A 4 12.94 -3.89 9.73
C ASP A 4 13.76 -2.72 9.20
N ALA A 5 14.19 -2.77 7.93
CA ALA A 5 14.90 -1.66 7.29
C ALA A 5 14.00 -0.43 7.11
N ILE A 6 12.74 -0.60 6.69
CA ILE A 6 11.81 0.53 6.56
C ILE A 6 11.48 1.12 7.93
N ASN A 7 11.11 0.28 8.91
CA ASN A 7 10.80 0.73 10.25
C ASN A 7 12.02 1.37 10.95
N ALA A 8 13.25 0.90 10.66
CA ALA A 8 14.49 1.53 11.13
C ALA A 8 14.73 2.92 10.52
N GLY A 9 14.22 3.17 9.30
CA GLY A 9 14.18 4.51 8.70
C GLY A 9 13.24 5.48 9.41
N ARG A 10 12.41 4.99 10.35
CA ARG A 10 11.45 5.77 11.14
C ARG A 10 10.62 6.74 10.27
N PRO A 11 9.85 6.24 9.29
CA PRO A 11 9.02 7.09 8.44
C PRO A 11 8.05 7.91 9.29
N GLN A 12 7.92 9.21 9.02
CA GLN A 12 7.05 10.09 9.80
C GLN A 12 5.71 10.31 9.11
N CYS A 13 4.65 10.41 9.91
CA CYS A 13 3.39 10.98 9.49
C CYS A 13 3.48 12.51 9.55
N PRO A 14 3.39 13.24 8.43
CA PRO A 14 3.50 14.70 8.45
C PRO A 14 2.30 15.38 9.13
N VAL A 15 1.14 14.72 9.19
CA VAL A 15 -0.07 15.26 9.85
C VAL A 15 -0.12 14.88 11.34
N GLY A 16 0.11 13.61 11.65
CA GLY A 16 0.01 13.07 13.02
C GLY A 16 1.28 13.26 13.86
N LEU A 17 2.39 13.65 13.23
CA LEU A 17 3.71 13.82 13.84
C LEU A 17 4.18 12.58 14.63
N ASN A 18 3.72 11.40 14.21
CA ASN A 18 4.08 10.11 14.77
C ASN A 18 4.91 9.28 13.79
N THR A 19 5.76 8.42 14.33
CA THR A 19 6.52 7.46 13.53
C THR A 19 5.61 6.31 13.09
N LEU A 20 5.55 6.08 11.78
CA LEU A 20 4.79 4.99 11.18
C LEU A 20 5.54 3.68 11.34
N VAL A 21 4.80 2.61 11.59
CA VAL A 21 5.32 1.26 11.77
C VAL A 21 4.53 0.33 10.88
N ILE A 22 5.20 -0.27 9.90
CA ILE A 22 4.58 -1.28 9.05
C ILE A 22 4.41 -2.55 9.88
N PRO A 23 3.17 -3.04 10.06
CA PRO A 23 2.93 -4.24 10.84
C PRO A 23 3.29 -5.50 10.04
N ARG A 24 3.81 -6.51 10.73
CA ARG A 24 4.07 -7.84 10.15
C ARG A 24 2.78 -8.66 9.98
N LYS A 25 1.76 -8.36 10.79
CA LYS A 25 0.40 -8.92 10.76
C LYS A 25 -0.56 -7.81 11.13
N VAL A 26 -1.69 -7.69 10.42
CA VAL A 26 -2.69 -6.67 10.71
C VAL A 26 -3.42 -7.05 12.00
N ASN A 27 -3.17 -6.33 13.10
CA ASN A 27 -3.93 -6.44 14.36
C ASN A 27 -4.73 -5.15 14.58
N ILE A 28 -5.93 -5.28 15.12
CA ILE A 28 -6.87 -4.17 15.34
C ILE A 28 -6.30 -3.13 16.33
N SER A 29 -5.40 -3.51 17.25
CA SER A 29 -4.78 -2.62 18.23
C SER A 29 -3.71 -1.67 17.66
N ASP A 30 -3.17 -1.96 16.48
CA ASP A 30 -1.95 -1.30 15.98
C ASP A 30 -2.24 -0.14 15.01
N GLN A 31 -3.51 0.28 14.90
CA GLN A 31 -3.98 1.22 13.87
C GLN A 31 -3.38 2.63 13.97
N VAL A 32 -2.98 3.08 15.16
CA VAL A 32 -2.49 4.46 15.36
C VAL A 32 -1.20 4.75 14.59
N ASN A 33 -0.30 3.77 14.52
CA ASN A 33 0.98 3.91 13.83
C ASN A 33 1.01 3.16 12.49
N GLN A 34 -0.08 2.50 12.11
CA GLN A 34 -0.15 1.78 10.85
C GLN A 34 -0.13 2.78 9.67
N PRO A 35 0.74 2.59 8.67
CA PRO A 35 0.76 3.45 7.50
C PRO A 35 -0.44 3.17 6.59
N TYR A 36 -1.01 4.25 6.05
CA TYR A 36 -2.05 4.27 5.04
C TYR A 36 -1.49 4.85 3.75
N VAL A 37 -1.88 4.30 2.60
CA VAL A 37 -1.52 4.83 1.28
C VAL A 37 -2.74 5.44 0.60
N TYR A 38 -2.54 6.60 -0.03
CA TYR A 38 -3.50 7.20 -0.96
C TYR A 38 -3.30 6.58 -2.35
N LEU A 39 -4.21 5.72 -2.78
CA LEU A 39 -3.99 4.84 -3.94
C LEU A 39 -3.92 5.58 -5.29
N ASN A 40 -4.42 6.82 -5.37
CA ASN A 40 -4.33 7.64 -6.58
C ASN A 40 -3.00 8.38 -6.73
N CYS A 41 -2.21 8.54 -5.65
CA CYS A 41 -0.96 9.32 -5.70
C CYS A 41 0.25 8.66 -5.03
N GLY A 42 0.05 7.58 -4.28
CA GLY A 42 1.12 6.82 -3.64
C GLY A 42 1.66 7.40 -2.33
N HIS A 43 1.23 8.59 -1.92
CA HIS A 43 1.65 9.18 -0.64
C HIS A 43 1.20 8.32 0.54
N VAL A 44 2.13 8.12 1.47
CA VAL A 44 1.91 7.34 2.69
C VAL A 44 1.75 8.28 3.89
N GLN A 45 0.76 8.03 4.74
CA GLN A 45 0.40 8.84 5.90
C GLN A 45 -0.01 7.94 7.09
N GLY A 46 -0.15 8.52 8.27
CA GLY A 46 -0.84 7.88 9.39
C GLY A 46 -2.35 8.08 9.32
N HIS A 47 -3.07 7.47 10.26
CA HIS A 47 -4.51 7.69 10.39
C HIS A 47 -4.82 9.14 10.78
N HIS A 48 -5.73 9.80 10.07
CA HIS A 48 -6.28 11.11 10.42
C HIS A 48 -7.66 11.31 9.77
N ASP A 49 -8.53 12.11 10.38
CA ASP A 49 -9.91 12.32 9.86
C ASP A 49 -10.01 13.44 8.81
N TRP A 50 -8.95 14.24 8.65
CA TRP A 50 -8.94 15.34 7.69
C TRP A 50 -9.10 14.84 6.24
N GLY A 51 -9.87 15.61 5.45
CA GLY A 51 -10.01 15.41 4.01
C GLY A 51 -10.90 14.24 3.60
N GLN A 52 -11.60 13.61 4.55
CA GLN A 52 -12.53 12.52 4.28
C GLN A 52 -13.83 13.05 3.68
N ASP A 53 -14.28 12.43 2.58
CA ASP A 53 -15.59 12.66 1.98
C ASP A 53 -16.62 11.73 2.64
N GLU A 54 -17.61 12.31 3.30
CA GLU A 54 -18.58 11.57 4.12
C GLU A 54 -19.50 10.64 3.29
N ASN A 55 -19.65 10.91 1.99
CA ASN A 55 -20.56 10.16 1.12
C ASN A 55 -19.88 8.99 0.42
N THR A 56 -18.60 9.14 0.08
CA THR A 56 -17.86 8.18 -0.74
C THR A 56 -16.81 7.38 0.03
N GLY A 57 -16.40 7.85 1.22
CA GLY A 57 -15.28 7.28 1.97
C GLY A 57 -13.91 7.54 1.33
N ALA A 58 -13.85 8.29 0.21
CA ALA A 58 -12.60 8.76 -0.36
C ALA A 58 -11.98 9.83 0.55
N ARG A 59 -10.66 9.99 0.47
CA ARG A 59 -9.94 10.98 1.29
C ARG A 59 -8.98 11.78 0.42
N ARG A 60 -8.89 13.08 0.69
CA ARG A 60 -7.92 13.99 0.06
C ARG A 60 -6.54 13.77 0.66
N CYS A 61 -5.55 13.59 -0.20
CA CYS A 61 -4.15 13.49 0.21
C CYS A 61 -3.68 14.83 0.82
N PRO A 62 -3.15 14.87 2.05
CA PRO A 62 -2.62 16.10 2.65
C PRO A 62 -1.43 16.71 1.89
N MET A 63 -0.71 15.88 1.13
CA MET A 63 0.51 16.30 0.42
C MET A 63 0.22 16.93 -0.95
N CYS A 64 -0.76 16.40 -1.69
CA CYS A 64 -1.04 16.82 -3.08
C CYS A 64 -2.51 17.12 -3.38
N LEU A 65 -3.39 17.01 -2.38
CA LEU A 65 -4.84 17.27 -2.46
C LEU A 65 -5.64 16.33 -3.38
N GLU A 66 -5.00 15.35 -4.00
CA GLU A 66 -5.64 14.31 -4.81
C GLU A 66 -6.68 13.54 -3.98
N LEU A 67 -7.90 13.42 -4.49
CA LEU A 67 -8.98 12.65 -3.86
C LEU A 67 -8.89 11.20 -4.32
N GLY A 68 -8.93 10.24 -3.40
CA GLY A 68 -8.92 8.84 -3.77
C GLY A 68 -9.16 7.88 -2.61
N PRO A 69 -9.21 6.56 -2.90
CA PRO A 69 -9.31 5.55 -1.86
C PRO A 69 -8.01 5.49 -1.04
N VAL A 70 -8.18 5.20 0.25
CA VAL A 70 -7.08 5.10 1.22
C VAL A 70 -7.16 3.77 1.93
N VAL A 71 -6.05 3.04 1.97
CA VAL A 71 -5.98 1.70 2.57
C VAL A 71 -4.74 1.55 3.43
N THR A 72 -4.80 0.64 4.40
CA THR A 72 -3.64 0.32 5.22
C THR A 72 -2.61 -0.46 4.41
N LEU A 73 -1.34 -0.22 4.71
CA LEU A 73 -0.24 -1.00 4.16
C LEU A 73 0.06 -2.20 5.05
N CYS A 74 0.38 -3.31 4.40
CA CYS A 74 0.85 -4.53 5.05
C CYS A 74 1.78 -5.31 4.10
N MET A 75 2.56 -6.23 4.66
CA MET A 75 3.38 -7.13 3.85
C MET A 75 2.64 -8.43 3.57
N GLY A 76 2.84 -8.97 2.36
CA GLY A 76 2.41 -10.32 2.04
C GLY A 76 3.18 -11.36 2.85
N LEU A 77 2.47 -12.35 3.41
CA LEU A 77 3.06 -13.36 4.29
C LEU A 77 3.87 -14.43 3.53
N GLU A 78 3.42 -14.82 2.34
CA GLU A 78 3.96 -15.96 1.59
C GLU A 78 5.23 -15.58 0.81
N PRO A 79 6.42 -16.05 1.20
CA PRO A 79 7.68 -15.65 0.56
C PRO A 79 7.79 -16.10 -0.90
N ALA A 80 7.12 -17.21 -1.28
CA ALA A 80 7.17 -17.77 -2.63
C ALA A 80 6.56 -16.85 -3.69
N PHE A 81 5.74 -15.88 -3.30
CA PHE A 81 5.12 -14.93 -4.24
C PHE A 81 6.02 -13.73 -4.57
N TYR A 82 7.14 -13.53 -3.86
CA TYR A 82 8.12 -12.52 -4.21
C TYR A 82 9.06 -13.04 -5.30
N VAL A 83 9.22 -12.27 -6.37
CA VAL A 83 10.05 -12.69 -7.53
C VAL A 83 11.49 -12.17 -7.46
N ASP A 84 11.81 -11.46 -6.39
CA ASP A 84 13.11 -10.91 -6.05
C ASP A 84 13.19 -10.54 -4.56
N VAL A 85 14.39 -10.11 -4.16
CA VAL A 85 14.67 -9.55 -2.83
C VAL A 85 15.07 -8.10 -3.02
N GLY A 86 14.21 -7.18 -2.62
CA GLY A 86 14.42 -5.74 -2.74
C GLY A 86 13.50 -4.96 -1.80
N ALA A 87 13.69 -3.63 -1.71
CA ALA A 87 12.84 -2.80 -0.85
C ALA A 87 11.38 -2.79 -1.36
N PRO A 88 10.37 -2.90 -0.47
CA PRO A 88 8.97 -3.00 -0.87
C PRO A 88 8.41 -1.59 -1.05
N THR A 89 8.86 -0.92 -2.11
CA THR A 89 8.53 0.49 -2.41
C THR A 89 7.26 0.64 -3.25
N PHE A 90 6.49 -0.43 -3.43
CA PHE A 90 5.24 -0.46 -4.18
C PHE A 90 4.16 -1.18 -3.38
N ALA A 91 2.89 -0.93 -3.71
CA ALA A 91 1.76 -1.69 -3.20
C ALA A 91 0.76 -2.05 -4.31
N PHE A 92 0.11 -3.19 -4.17
CA PHE A 92 -1.01 -3.58 -5.05
C PHE A 92 -2.24 -2.71 -4.79
N ASN A 93 -2.92 -2.32 -5.85
CA ASN A 93 -4.17 -1.55 -5.82
C ASN A 93 -5.34 -2.51 -6.11
N PRO A 94 -6.38 -2.61 -5.27
CA PRO A 94 -6.70 -1.74 -4.13
C PRO A 94 -6.31 -2.24 -2.74
N CYS A 95 -5.65 -3.40 -2.61
CA CYS A 95 -5.52 -4.04 -1.31
C CYS A 95 -4.40 -3.51 -0.40
N GLY A 96 -3.45 -2.72 -0.90
CA GLY A 96 -2.38 -2.15 -0.08
C GLY A 96 -1.26 -3.14 0.30
N HIS A 97 -1.25 -4.36 -0.24
CA HIS A 97 -0.15 -5.30 -0.02
C HIS A 97 1.14 -4.77 -0.67
N MET A 98 2.14 -4.58 0.17
CA MET A 98 3.44 -4.05 -0.21
C MET A 98 4.32 -5.12 -0.86
N ALA A 99 5.05 -4.73 -1.91
CA ALA A 99 6.05 -5.57 -2.55
C ALA A 99 7.09 -4.72 -3.30
N THR A 100 8.09 -5.38 -3.86
CA THR A 100 9.08 -4.74 -4.75
C THR A 100 8.43 -4.32 -6.06
N GLU A 101 9.07 -3.41 -6.78
CA GLU A 101 8.65 -3.02 -8.13
C GLU A 101 8.53 -4.23 -9.06
N LYS A 102 9.52 -5.12 -9.01
CA LYS A 102 9.57 -6.30 -9.88
C LYS A 102 8.44 -7.28 -9.55
N THR A 103 8.12 -7.46 -8.27
CA THR A 103 7.03 -8.32 -7.83
C THR A 103 5.67 -7.78 -8.26
N VAL A 104 5.38 -6.48 -8.05
CA VAL A 104 4.08 -5.92 -8.47
C VAL A 104 3.91 -5.95 -9.99
N LYS A 105 4.98 -5.62 -10.74
CA LYS A 105 4.96 -5.67 -12.21
C LYS A 105 4.76 -7.08 -12.73
N TYR A 106 5.40 -8.08 -12.12
CA TYR A 106 5.22 -9.47 -12.51
C TYR A 106 3.76 -9.88 -12.37
N TRP A 107 3.17 -9.76 -11.17
CA TRP A 107 1.82 -10.22 -10.91
C TRP A 107 0.72 -9.42 -11.61
N ALA A 108 0.94 -8.14 -11.89
CA ALA A 108 0.03 -7.34 -12.70
C ALA A 108 -0.04 -7.79 -14.17
N ASN A 109 0.99 -8.50 -14.67
CA ASN A 109 1.01 -9.07 -16.01
C ASN A 109 0.70 -10.57 -16.03
N VAL A 110 0.44 -11.19 -14.87
CA VAL A 110 -0.03 -12.58 -14.80
C VAL A 110 -1.54 -12.59 -14.79
N GLU A 111 -2.12 -12.90 -15.95
CA GLU A 111 -3.55 -13.04 -16.12
C GLU A 111 -4.03 -14.38 -15.57
N ILE A 112 -4.92 -14.34 -14.57
CA ILE A 112 -5.53 -15.55 -14.00
C ILE A 112 -6.92 -15.74 -14.64
N PRO A 113 -7.26 -16.95 -15.13
CA PRO A 113 -8.60 -17.24 -15.60
C PRO A 113 -9.64 -16.94 -14.51
N HIS A 114 -10.64 -16.15 -14.84
CA HIS A 114 -11.73 -15.75 -13.98
C HIS A 114 -13.07 -15.98 -14.67
N GLY A 115 -13.89 -16.88 -14.09
CA GLY A 115 -15.17 -17.27 -14.67
C GLY A 115 -15.01 -18.03 -16.00
N THR A 116 -16.00 -17.88 -16.89
CA THR A 116 -16.04 -18.63 -18.15
C THR A 116 -15.30 -17.97 -19.30
N ASN A 117 -15.06 -16.65 -19.26
CA ASN A 117 -14.49 -15.88 -20.39
C ASN A 117 -13.58 -14.70 -19.96
N GLY A 118 -13.16 -14.62 -18.69
CA GLY A 118 -12.38 -13.49 -18.17
C GLY A 118 -10.94 -13.88 -17.83
N PHE A 119 -10.02 -12.94 -18.01
CA PHE A 119 -8.67 -12.97 -17.46
C PHE A 119 -8.52 -11.73 -16.58
N GLN A 120 -8.06 -11.92 -15.34
CA GLN A 120 -7.87 -10.80 -14.43
C GLN A 120 -6.63 -11.02 -13.57
N ALA A 121 -5.75 -10.01 -13.53
CA ALA A 121 -4.64 -10.00 -12.60
C ALA A 121 -5.18 -9.77 -11.17
N VAL A 122 -4.59 -10.47 -10.20
CA VAL A 122 -4.97 -10.37 -8.79
C VAL A 122 -3.73 -10.17 -7.93
N CYS A 123 -3.91 -9.60 -6.74
CA CYS A 123 -2.87 -9.62 -5.72
C CYS A 123 -2.60 -11.08 -5.31
N PRO A 124 -1.36 -11.59 -5.40
CA PRO A 124 -1.06 -12.99 -5.08
C PRO A 124 -1.26 -13.31 -3.59
N PHE A 125 -1.23 -12.31 -2.72
CA PHE A 125 -1.29 -12.49 -1.27
C PHE A 125 -2.70 -12.61 -0.71
N CYS A 126 -3.69 -11.99 -1.36
CA CYS A 126 -5.07 -11.96 -0.87
C CYS A 126 -6.13 -12.23 -1.94
N ALA A 127 -5.71 -12.51 -3.18
CA ALA A 127 -6.58 -12.73 -4.33
C ALA A 127 -7.53 -11.57 -4.67
N THR A 128 -7.33 -10.38 -4.08
CA THR A 128 -8.08 -9.18 -4.47
C THR A 128 -7.77 -8.85 -5.92
N PRO A 129 -8.78 -8.69 -6.78
CA PRO A 129 -8.54 -8.32 -8.17
C PRO A 129 -7.89 -6.94 -8.27
N LEU A 130 -6.92 -6.81 -9.16
CA LEU A 130 -6.20 -5.56 -9.33
C LEU A 130 -7.05 -4.55 -10.11
N ASP A 131 -6.95 -3.28 -9.71
CA ASP A 131 -7.71 -2.17 -10.29
C ASP A 131 -6.81 -1.00 -10.73
N GLY A 132 -7.35 -0.13 -11.58
CA GLY A 132 -6.66 0.97 -12.22
C GLY A 132 -5.79 0.54 -13.40
N ALA A 133 -5.10 1.51 -14.02
CA ALA A 133 -4.35 1.28 -15.26
C ALA A 133 -3.19 0.27 -15.10
N THR A 134 -2.63 0.15 -13.90
CA THR A 134 -1.45 -0.69 -13.61
C THR A 134 -1.72 -1.80 -12.60
N GLY A 135 -2.75 -1.71 -11.75
CA GLY A 135 -2.96 -2.65 -10.64
C GLY A 135 -2.02 -2.46 -9.44
N TYR A 136 -1.15 -1.44 -9.46
CA TYR A 136 -0.20 -1.15 -8.38
C TYR A 136 0.21 0.33 -8.37
N ILE A 137 0.73 0.79 -7.24
CA ILE A 137 1.19 2.17 -7.04
C ILE A 137 2.57 2.20 -6.38
N LYS A 138 3.39 3.18 -6.75
CA LYS A 138 4.67 3.47 -6.08
C LYS A 138 4.39 4.16 -4.75
N LEU A 139 5.03 3.71 -3.68
CA LEU A 139 4.90 4.30 -2.35
C LEU A 139 5.82 5.51 -2.20
N ILE A 140 5.28 6.58 -1.63
CA ILE A 140 5.98 7.82 -1.33
C ILE A 140 5.85 8.06 0.18
N PHE A 141 6.83 7.57 0.93
CA PHE A 141 7.00 7.91 2.35
C PHE A 141 7.56 9.33 2.44
N GLN A 142 7.19 10.06 3.50
CA GLN A 142 7.93 11.28 3.83
C GLN A 142 9.28 10.85 4.40
N ASP A 143 10.35 11.17 3.67
CA ASP A 143 11.69 11.11 4.25
C ASP A 143 11.81 12.23 5.29
N ASN A 144 12.61 12.01 6.35
CA ASN A 144 12.92 13.09 7.28
C ASN A 144 13.54 14.24 6.48
N LEU A 145 12.84 15.37 6.40
CA LEU A 145 13.41 16.65 6.02
C LEU A 145 14.32 17.09 7.16
N ASP A 146 15.52 16.53 7.22
CA ASP A 146 16.67 17.04 7.97
C ASP A 146 17.90 17.07 7.04
#